data_AF-A0A7S3IT54-F1
#
_entry.id   AF-A0A7S3IT54-F1
#
_cell.length_a   1.000
_cell.length_b   1.000
_cell.length_c   1.000
_cell.angle_alpha   90.00
_cell.angle_beta   90.00
_cell.angle_gamma   90.00
#
_symmetry.space_group_name_H-M   'P 1'
#
loop_
_entity.id
_entity.type
_entity.pdbx_description
1 polymer ?
#
loop_
_entity_poly.entity_id
_entity_poly.type
_entity_poly.pdbx_seq_one_letter_code
_entity_poly.pdbx_strand_id
1 'polypeptide(L)'
;MYNGMAKKDVMAIFRGFPLVICQPKRKMTLFCGQFKKYKLSPRRIKNICINSGGVLGAKLSNFKGIFDILKHMGVPARDVIKVLDYYPEFALQNRENLLWKKWKIIRKESGRDDIYLRNFMKRHPDIMIKSLASLEAKVNYVARILNRTLKYERAFPLLLHFNYNDVIRPRGDLLRAKHGPRGFDLRQAFGHSDQKFCKFYDIDPQ
;
A
#
# COMPACT_ATOMS: atom_id res chain seq x y z
N MET A 1 -6.36 -28.11 -18.29
CA MET A 1 -5.83 -26.79 -18.71
C MET A 1 -6.10 -25.78 -17.59
N TYR A 2 -5.09 -25.01 -17.17
CA TYR A 2 -5.20 -23.99 -16.11
C TYR A 2 -6.26 -22.93 -16.47
N ASN A 3 -7.45 -22.97 -15.85
CA ASN A 3 -8.51 -21.95 -15.96
C ASN A 3 -8.82 -21.44 -17.40
N GLY A 4 -8.79 -22.32 -18.40
CA GLY A 4 -9.05 -21.91 -19.80
C GLY A 4 -8.01 -20.96 -20.39
N MET A 5 -6.83 -20.82 -19.79
CA MET A 5 -5.73 -20.01 -20.34
C MET A 5 -5.11 -20.69 -21.55
N ALA A 6 -4.78 -19.90 -22.57
CA ALA A 6 -4.04 -20.37 -23.72
C ALA A 6 -2.61 -20.80 -23.32
N LYS A 7 -2.04 -21.78 -24.04
CA LYS A 7 -0.67 -22.28 -23.80
C LYS A 7 0.35 -21.14 -23.77
N LYS A 8 0.23 -20.16 -24.65
CA LYS A 8 1.10 -18.96 -24.70
C LYS A 8 1.10 -18.16 -23.40
N ASP A 9 -0.06 -18.02 -22.74
CA ASP A 9 -0.19 -17.23 -21.51
C ASP A 9 0.33 -18.01 -20.31
N VAL A 10 0.10 -19.32 -20.29
CA VAL A 10 0.72 -20.23 -19.31
C VAL A 10 2.24 -20.12 -19.40
N MET A 11 2.80 -20.23 -20.62
CA MET A 11 4.25 -20.10 -20.82
C MET A 11 4.79 -18.73 -20.44
N ALA A 12 4.03 -17.65 -20.65
CA ALA A 12 4.42 -16.32 -20.20
C ALA A 12 4.52 -16.24 -18.67
N ILE A 13 3.58 -16.85 -17.94
CA ILE A 13 3.64 -16.94 -16.48
C ILE A 13 4.87 -17.75 -16.03
N PHE A 14 5.14 -18.88 -16.67
CA PHE A 14 6.35 -19.68 -16.38
C PHE A 14 7.63 -18.87 -16.60
N ARG A 15 7.73 -18.10 -17.69
CA ARG A 15 8.90 -17.24 -17.96
C ARG A 15 9.04 -16.11 -16.94
N GLY A 16 7.93 -15.50 -16.52
CA GLY A 16 7.93 -14.45 -15.51
C GLY A 16 8.23 -14.94 -14.09
N PHE A 17 7.96 -16.22 -13.81
CA PHE A 17 8.28 -16.85 -12.52
C PHE A 17 8.66 -18.33 -12.68
N PRO A 18 9.91 -18.64 -13.10
CA PRO A 18 10.34 -20.01 -13.41
C PRO A 18 10.20 -20.98 -12.24
N LEU A 19 10.37 -20.48 -11.01
CA LEU A 19 10.24 -21.25 -9.77
C LEU A 19 8.83 -21.84 -9.52
N VAL A 20 7.84 -21.50 -10.35
CA VAL A 20 6.53 -22.14 -10.33
C VAL A 20 6.62 -23.65 -10.61
N ILE A 21 7.60 -24.13 -11.39
CA ILE A 21 7.82 -25.56 -11.65
C ILE A 21 8.15 -26.34 -10.37
N CYS A 22 8.79 -25.67 -9.41
CA CYS A 22 9.17 -26.25 -8.12
C CYS A 22 8.00 -26.26 -7.12
N GLN A 23 6.85 -25.68 -7.47
CA GLN A 23 5.73 -25.57 -6.54
C GLN A 23 4.90 -26.86 -6.54
N PRO A 24 4.43 -27.34 -5.36
CA PRO A 24 3.58 -28.52 -5.29
C PRO A 24 2.31 -28.37 -6.14
N LYS A 25 1.97 -29.39 -6.92
CA LYS A 25 0.74 -29.42 -7.75
C LYS A 25 -0.51 -29.04 -6.96
N ARG A 26 -0.64 -29.55 -5.72
CA ARG A 26 -1.75 -29.23 -4.81
C ARG A 26 -1.87 -27.72 -4.56
N LYS A 27 -0.76 -27.02 -4.36
CA LYS A 27 -0.74 -25.56 -4.14
C LYS A 27 -1.25 -24.82 -5.38
N MET A 28 -0.81 -25.22 -6.56
CA MET A 28 -1.27 -24.64 -7.84
C MET A 28 -2.77 -24.84 -8.05
N THR A 29 -3.29 -26.04 -7.76
CA THR A 29 -4.73 -26.31 -7.80
C THR A 29 -5.52 -25.38 -6.87
N LEU A 30 -5.02 -25.15 -5.65
CA LEU A 30 -5.68 -24.25 -4.71
C LEU A 30 -5.66 -22.78 -5.17
N PHE A 31 -4.57 -22.31 -5.76
CA PHE A 31 -4.51 -20.98 -6.39
C PHE A 31 -5.53 -20.86 -7.52
N CYS A 32 -5.61 -21.85 -8.40
CA CYS A 32 -6.62 -21.88 -9.47
C CYS A 32 -8.04 -21.82 -8.92
N GLY A 33 -8.30 -22.51 -7.81
CA GLY A 33 -9.57 -22.44 -7.08
C GLY A 33 -9.89 -21.03 -6.58
N GLN A 34 -8.91 -20.30 -6.04
CA GLN A 34 -9.11 -18.89 -5.63
C GLN A 34 -9.36 -17.99 -6.84
N PHE A 35 -8.63 -18.18 -7.94
CA PHE A 35 -8.86 -17.41 -9.17
C PHE A 35 -10.27 -17.61 -9.72
N LYS A 36 -10.78 -18.84 -9.69
CA LYS A 36 -12.17 -19.16 -10.05
C LYS A 36 -13.17 -18.54 -9.08
N LYS A 37 -12.93 -18.65 -7.77
CA LYS A 37 -13.77 -18.05 -6.72
C LYS A 37 -13.97 -16.55 -6.92
N TYR A 38 -12.89 -15.82 -7.23
CA TYR A 38 -12.93 -14.38 -7.46
C TYR A 38 -13.20 -13.99 -8.92
N LYS A 39 -13.57 -14.95 -9.78
CA LYS A 39 -13.91 -14.73 -11.19
C LYS A 39 -12.83 -13.94 -11.95
N LEU A 40 -11.56 -14.24 -11.69
CA LEU A 40 -10.46 -13.59 -12.40
C LEU A 40 -10.39 -14.10 -13.84
N SER A 41 -10.33 -13.17 -14.80
CA SER A 41 -10.15 -13.50 -16.21
C SER A 41 -8.72 -14.02 -16.47
N PRO A 42 -8.50 -14.82 -17.53
CA PRO A 42 -7.16 -15.25 -17.95
C PRO A 42 -6.15 -14.09 -18.04
N ARG A 43 -6.57 -12.94 -18.59
CA ARG A 43 -5.76 -11.72 -18.68
C ARG A 43 -5.34 -11.20 -17.31
N ARG A 44 -6.27 -11.16 -16.35
CA ARG A 44 -5.97 -10.72 -14.96
C ARG A 44 -5.06 -11.69 -14.24
N ILE A 45 -5.31 -13.00 -14.35
CA ILE A 45 -4.46 -14.04 -13.76
C ILE A 45 -3.03 -13.87 -14.29
N LYS A 46 -2.87 -13.72 -15.60
CA LYS A 46 -1.55 -13.46 -16.22
C LYS A 46 -0.89 -12.21 -15.65
N ASN A 47 -1.59 -11.08 -15.60
CA ASN A 47 -1.06 -9.83 -15.06
C ASN A 47 -0.57 -10.00 -13.61
N ILE A 48 -1.41 -10.56 -12.74
CA ILE A 48 -1.06 -10.78 -11.33
C ILE A 48 0.11 -11.75 -11.21
N CYS A 49 0.10 -12.88 -11.92
CA CYS A 49 1.16 -13.89 -11.80
C CYS A 49 2.53 -13.38 -12.28
N ILE A 50 2.57 -12.55 -13.32
CA ILE A 50 3.83 -11.99 -13.86
C ILE A 50 4.32 -10.81 -13.00
N ASN A 51 3.43 -9.88 -12.67
CA ASN A 51 3.83 -8.59 -12.10
C ASN A 51 3.77 -8.52 -10.56
N SER A 52 3.26 -9.55 -9.88
CA SER A 52 3.17 -9.52 -8.41
C SER A 52 4.49 -9.71 -7.68
N GLY A 53 5.57 -10.08 -8.36
CA GLY A 53 6.82 -10.53 -7.72
C GLY A 53 6.75 -11.97 -7.19
N GLY A 54 5.94 -12.83 -7.82
CA GLY A 54 5.90 -14.27 -7.53
C GLY A 54 4.78 -14.71 -6.58
N VAL A 55 3.53 -14.24 -6.78
CA VAL A 55 2.37 -14.67 -5.97
C VAL A 55 2.21 -16.19 -5.86
N LEU A 56 2.54 -16.93 -6.93
CA LEU A 56 2.45 -18.39 -6.95
C LEU A 56 3.51 -19.07 -6.06
N GLY A 57 4.62 -18.39 -5.78
CA GLY A 57 5.63 -18.81 -4.81
C GLY A 57 5.20 -18.55 -3.36
N ALA A 58 4.34 -17.56 -3.12
CA ALA A 58 3.90 -17.21 -1.77
C ALA A 58 2.91 -18.23 -1.17
N LYS A 59 2.69 -18.16 0.15
CA LYS A 59 1.62 -18.93 0.82
C LYS A 59 0.26 -18.49 0.26
N LEU A 60 -0.60 -19.46 -0.06
CA LEU A 60 -1.96 -19.18 -0.55
C LEU A 60 -2.77 -18.30 0.42
N SER A 61 -2.56 -18.49 1.74
CA SER A 61 -3.18 -17.69 2.79
C SER A 61 -2.87 -16.20 2.68
N ASN A 62 -1.71 -15.82 2.12
CA ASN A 62 -1.36 -14.42 1.91
C ASN A 62 -2.26 -13.82 0.82
N PHE A 63 -2.39 -14.51 -0.32
CA PHE A 63 -3.26 -14.06 -1.42
C PHE A 63 -4.73 -14.02 -1.01
N LYS A 64 -5.24 -15.11 -0.42
CA LYS A 64 -6.63 -15.18 0.08
C LYS A 64 -6.88 -14.12 1.16
N GLY A 65 -5.95 -13.97 2.10
CA GLY A 65 -6.09 -13.09 3.26
C GLY A 65 -6.21 -11.61 2.89
N ILE A 66 -5.71 -11.19 1.72
CA ILE A 66 -5.97 -9.83 1.19
C ILE A 66 -7.46 -9.60 1.04
N PHE A 67 -8.18 -10.51 0.40
CA PHE A 67 -9.63 -10.37 0.20
C PHE A 67 -10.38 -10.39 1.53
N ASP A 68 -9.98 -11.25 2.46
CA ASP A 68 -10.61 -11.36 3.77
C ASP A 68 -10.42 -10.07 4.59
N ILE A 69 -9.20 -9.53 4.62
CA ILE A 69 -8.87 -8.30 5.33
C ILE A 69 -9.55 -7.08 4.69
N LEU A 70 -9.50 -6.95 3.36
CA LEU A 70 -10.13 -5.82 2.67
C LEU A 70 -11.66 -5.86 2.83
N LYS A 71 -12.26 -7.06 2.89
CA LYS A 71 -13.67 -7.21 3.26
C LYS A 71 -13.96 -6.66 4.65
N HIS A 72 -13.10 -6.93 5.65
CA HIS A 72 -13.22 -6.32 6.99
C HIS A 72 -13.06 -4.80 6.97
N MET A 73 -12.29 -4.24 6.03
CA MET A 73 -12.19 -2.80 5.79
C MET A 73 -13.37 -2.23 4.97
N GLY A 74 -14.38 -3.05 4.67
CA GLY A 74 -15.54 -2.66 3.86
C GLY A 74 -15.27 -2.58 2.36
N VAL A 75 -14.14 -3.06 1.87
CA VAL A 75 -13.79 -3.08 0.44
C VAL A 75 -14.22 -4.42 -0.18
N PRO A 76 -15.21 -4.41 -1.11
CA PRO A 76 -15.71 -5.64 -1.71
C PRO A 76 -14.69 -6.27 -2.67
N ALA A 77 -14.77 -7.59 -2.86
CA ALA A 77 -13.83 -8.34 -3.71
C ALA A 77 -13.68 -7.74 -5.12
N ARG A 78 -14.75 -7.20 -5.72
CA ARG A 78 -14.70 -6.51 -7.02
C ARG A 78 -13.73 -5.33 -7.04
N ASP A 79 -13.63 -4.59 -5.94
CA ASP A 79 -12.74 -3.44 -5.81
C ASP A 79 -11.32 -3.89 -5.46
N VAL A 80 -11.16 -4.98 -4.70
CA VAL A 80 -9.86 -5.63 -4.49
C VAL A 80 -9.25 -6.06 -5.83
N ILE A 81 -10.06 -6.63 -6.73
CA ILE A 81 -9.61 -7.01 -8.08
C ILE A 81 -9.14 -5.79 -8.87
N LYS A 82 -9.85 -4.66 -8.79
CA LYS A 82 -9.39 -3.40 -9.41
C LYS A 82 -8.05 -2.96 -8.84
N VAL A 83 -7.87 -3.02 -7.53
CA VAL A 83 -6.56 -2.73 -6.91
C VAL A 83 -5.47 -3.63 -7.47
N LEU A 84 -5.72 -4.94 -7.61
CA LEU A 84 -4.77 -5.89 -8.19
C LEU A 84 -4.51 -5.69 -9.69
N ASP A 85 -5.45 -5.09 -10.43
CA ASP A 85 -5.25 -4.74 -11.84
C ASP A 85 -4.20 -3.62 -11.97
N TYR A 86 -4.25 -2.61 -11.09
CA TYR A 86 -3.33 -1.46 -11.09
C TYR A 86 -2.04 -1.70 -10.30
N TYR A 87 -2.10 -2.49 -9.22
CA TYR A 87 -0.99 -2.80 -8.32
C TYR A 87 -0.88 -4.32 -8.10
N PRO A 88 -0.38 -5.09 -9.07
CA PRO A 88 -0.23 -6.55 -8.96
C PRO A 88 0.58 -7.00 -7.73
N GLU A 89 1.60 -6.24 -7.34
CA GLU A 89 2.44 -6.44 -6.17
C GLU A 89 1.65 -6.34 -4.85
N PHE A 90 0.45 -5.75 -4.88
CA PHE A 90 -0.46 -5.75 -3.74
C PHE A 90 -0.85 -7.18 -3.32
N ALA A 91 -0.80 -8.14 -4.25
CA ALA A 91 -1.07 -9.57 -4.02
C ALA A 91 -0.16 -10.23 -2.95
N LEU A 92 0.96 -9.59 -2.60
CA LEU A 92 1.91 -10.09 -1.61
C LEU A 92 1.87 -9.33 -0.27
N GLN A 93 1.03 -8.30 -0.12
CA GLN A 93 1.10 -7.38 1.02
C GLN A 93 0.59 -7.96 2.35
N ASN A 94 -0.15 -9.07 2.30
CA ASN A 94 -0.64 -9.72 3.51
C ASN A 94 0.29 -10.80 4.07
N ARG A 95 1.61 -10.66 3.89
CA ARG A 95 2.58 -11.49 4.64
C ARG A 95 2.43 -11.17 6.13
N GLU A 96 2.30 -12.19 6.97
CA GLU A 96 2.28 -12.07 8.45
C GLU A 96 1.26 -11.04 8.99
N ASN A 97 0.11 -10.91 8.32
CA ASN A 97 -0.94 -9.94 8.67
C ASN A 97 -0.47 -8.48 8.67
N LEU A 98 0.60 -8.14 7.94
CA LEU A 98 1.15 -6.77 7.88
C LEU A 98 0.12 -5.74 7.44
N LEU A 99 -0.75 -6.11 6.48
CA LEU A 99 -1.80 -5.24 5.98
C LEU A 99 -2.77 -4.83 7.11
N TRP A 100 -3.12 -5.77 7.98
CA TRP A 100 -3.97 -5.53 9.14
C TRP A 100 -3.28 -4.65 10.20
N LYS A 101 -1.98 -4.87 10.45
CA LYS A 101 -1.19 -4.04 11.37
C LYS A 101 -1.14 -2.57 10.90
N LYS A 102 -0.81 -2.34 9.62
CA LYS A 102 -0.79 -1.00 9.00
C LYS A 102 -2.15 -0.31 9.13
N TRP A 103 -3.23 -1.05 8.83
CA TRP A 103 -4.59 -0.54 8.95
C TRP A 103 -4.97 -0.12 10.36
N LYS A 104 -4.62 -0.94 11.36
CA LYS A 104 -4.88 -0.60 12.77
C LYS A 104 -4.23 0.71 13.17
N ILE A 105 -2.99 0.95 12.74
CA ILE A 105 -2.30 2.22 13.01
C ILE A 105 -3.04 3.38 12.34
N ILE A 106 -3.33 3.28 11.04
CA ILE A 106 -4.03 4.35 10.31
C ILE A 106 -5.40 4.64 10.93
N ARG A 107 -6.17 3.60 11.25
CA ARG A 107 -7.50 3.74 11.86
C ARG A 107 -7.42 4.40 13.24
N LYS A 108 -6.49 3.95 14.09
CA LYS A 108 -6.28 4.50 15.44
C LYS A 108 -5.86 5.96 15.39
N GLU A 109 -4.89 6.30 14.55
CA GLU A 109 -4.27 7.63 14.54
C GLU A 109 -5.07 8.67 13.75
N SER A 110 -5.91 8.25 12.79
CA SER A 110 -6.59 9.19 11.89
C SER A 110 -7.85 9.82 12.45
N GLY A 111 -8.55 9.15 13.39
CA GLY A 111 -9.87 9.57 13.85
C GLY A 111 -10.93 9.67 12.73
N ARG A 112 -10.69 9.06 11.56
CA ARG A 112 -11.62 9.06 10.43
C ARG A 112 -12.62 7.93 10.54
N ASP A 113 -13.79 8.13 9.94
CA ASP A 113 -14.84 7.12 9.89
C ASP A 113 -14.48 5.96 8.93
N ASP A 114 -15.22 4.87 9.07
CA ASP A 114 -14.99 3.67 8.26
C ASP A 114 -15.28 3.92 6.76
N ILE A 115 -16.18 4.86 6.44
CA ILE A 115 -16.50 5.24 5.06
C ILE A 115 -15.29 5.92 4.40
N TYR A 116 -14.69 6.90 5.07
CA TYR A 116 -13.48 7.58 4.61
C TYR A 116 -12.35 6.56 4.45
N LEU A 117 -12.10 5.74 5.47
CA LEU A 117 -10.98 4.81 5.46
C LEU A 117 -11.13 3.72 4.38
N ARG A 118 -12.35 3.24 4.12
CA ARG A 118 -12.66 2.38 2.96
C ARG A 118 -12.32 3.06 1.64
N ASN A 119 -12.75 4.32 1.46
CA ASN A 119 -12.48 5.08 0.24
C ASN A 119 -10.99 5.44 0.09
N PHE A 120 -10.27 5.60 1.20
CA PHE A 120 -8.83 5.77 1.24
C PHE A 120 -8.12 4.52 0.74
N MET A 121 -8.47 3.33 1.24
CA MET A 121 -7.90 2.05 0.78
C MET A 121 -8.10 1.81 -0.72
N LYS A 122 -9.23 2.25 -1.28
CA LYS A 122 -9.53 2.13 -2.71
C LYS A 122 -8.73 3.08 -3.58
N ARG A 123 -8.45 4.29 -3.08
CA ARG A 123 -7.79 5.37 -3.85
C ARG A 123 -6.28 5.39 -3.70
N HIS A 124 -5.78 4.93 -2.56
CA HIS A 124 -4.36 4.95 -2.21
C HIS A 124 -3.87 3.59 -1.69
N PRO A 125 -4.07 2.49 -2.44
CA PRO A 125 -3.56 1.18 -2.05
C PRO A 125 -2.02 1.15 -1.97
N ASP A 126 -1.34 2.03 -2.70
CA ASP A 126 0.11 2.20 -2.73
C ASP A 126 0.71 2.57 -1.36
N ILE A 127 -0.02 3.30 -0.52
CA ILE A 127 0.40 3.56 0.88
C ILE A 127 0.59 2.24 1.63
N MET A 128 -0.27 1.26 1.38
CA MET A 128 -0.24 -0.02 2.07
C MET A 128 0.82 -0.97 1.52
N ILE A 129 1.41 -0.66 0.37
CA ILE A 129 2.54 -1.40 -0.22
C ILE A 129 3.85 -1.05 0.50
N LYS A 130 3.99 0.19 0.98
CA LYS A 130 5.18 0.66 1.70
C LYS A 130 5.43 -0.13 2.99
N SER A 131 6.66 -0.15 3.48
CA SER A 131 7.01 -0.94 4.67
C SER A 131 6.27 -0.46 5.94
N LEU A 132 6.00 -1.38 6.87
CA LEU A 132 5.40 -1.04 8.17
C LEU A 132 6.30 -0.09 8.95
N ALA A 133 7.62 -0.34 8.95
CA ALA A 133 8.61 0.52 9.61
C ALA A 133 8.57 1.97 9.08
N SER A 134 8.40 2.17 7.77
CA SER A 134 8.26 3.52 7.20
C SER A 134 6.99 4.21 7.68
N LEU A 135 5.87 3.48 7.76
CA LEU A 135 4.60 4.01 8.28
C LEU A 135 4.76 4.42 9.75
N GLU A 136 5.33 3.55 10.58
CA GLU A 136 5.58 3.81 12.00
C GLU A 136 6.52 4.99 12.21
N ALA A 137 7.60 5.10 11.43
CA ALA A 137 8.52 6.23 11.49
C ALA A 137 7.81 7.56 11.20
N LYS A 138 6.98 7.63 10.16
CA LYS A 138 6.20 8.83 9.82
C LYS A 138 5.21 9.20 10.91
N VAL A 139 4.47 8.22 11.42
CA VAL A 139 3.51 8.42 12.51
C VAL A 139 4.21 8.93 13.77
N ASN A 140 5.29 8.26 14.18
CA ASN A 140 6.06 8.62 15.36
C ASN A 140 6.71 10.00 15.22
N TYR A 141 7.21 10.35 14.03
CA TYR A 141 7.80 11.65 13.78
C TYR A 141 6.78 12.77 13.99
N VAL A 142 5.60 12.67 13.36
CA VAL A 142 4.56 13.70 13.54
C VAL A 142 4.04 13.72 14.98
N ALA A 143 3.79 12.57 15.58
CA ALA A 143 3.22 12.49 16.92
C ALA A 143 4.17 12.93 18.03
N ARG A 144 5.44 12.51 17.98
CA ARG A 144 6.41 12.71 19.06
C ARG A 144 7.39 13.86 18.78
N ILE A 145 7.87 13.98 17.55
CA ILE A 145 8.90 14.98 17.20
C ILE A 145 8.27 16.34 16.88
N LEU A 146 7.19 16.35 16.09
CA LEU A 146 6.40 17.55 15.83
C LEU A 146 5.32 17.79 16.91
N ASN A 147 5.20 16.89 17.90
CA ASN A 147 4.24 16.98 19.00
C ASN A 147 2.80 17.28 18.51
N ARG A 148 2.34 16.59 17.46
CA ARG A 148 1.04 16.81 16.81
C ARG A 148 0.12 15.61 16.95
N THR A 149 -1.16 15.86 17.24
CA THR A 149 -2.15 14.78 17.28
C THR A 149 -2.69 14.51 15.86
N LEU A 150 -2.31 13.39 15.27
CA LEU A 150 -2.64 13.01 13.88
C LEU A 150 -4.14 13.04 13.55
N LYS A 151 -5.01 12.79 14.52
CA LYS A 151 -6.47 12.80 14.31
C LYS A 151 -7.01 14.18 13.90
N TYR A 152 -6.33 15.26 14.30
CA TYR A 152 -6.70 16.63 13.95
C TYR A 152 -5.95 17.15 12.72
N GLU A 153 -4.98 16.38 12.22
CA GLU A 153 -4.20 16.76 11.05
C GLU A 153 -4.98 16.48 9.76
N ARG A 154 -5.34 17.55 9.03
CA ARG A 154 -6.04 17.44 7.75
C ARG A 154 -5.22 16.67 6.71
N ALA A 155 -3.90 16.72 6.80
CA ALA A 155 -3.00 16.00 5.92
C ALA A 155 -2.97 14.49 6.16
N PHE A 156 -3.37 14.00 7.35
CA PHE A 156 -3.35 12.57 7.66
C PHE A 156 -4.68 11.90 7.24
N PRO A 157 -4.66 10.70 6.62
CA PRO A 157 -3.51 9.81 6.38
C PRO A 157 -2.73 10.04 5.07
N LEU A 158 -3.11 11.01 4.24
CA LEU A 158 -2.49 11.23 2.92
C LEU A 158 -1.00 11.59 3.00
N LEU A 159 -0.54 12.20 4.09
CA LEU A 159 0.89 12.50 4.29
C LEU A 159 1.79 11.25 4.24
N LEU A 160 1.23 10.06 4.46
CA LEU A 160 1.96 8.78 4.35
C LEU A 160 2.48 8.52 2.92
N HIS A 161 2.01 9.26 1.92
CA HIS A 161 2.56 9.26 0.57
C HIS A 161 4.00 9.75 0.50
N PHE A 162 4.34 10.80 1.24
CA PHE A 162 5.63 11.46 1.10
C PHE A 162 6.78 10.60 1.64
N ASN A 163 7.97 10.71 1.05
CA ASN A 163 9.14 10.00 1.55
C ASN A 163 9.48 10.50 2.97
N TYR A 164 9.83 9.57 3.87
CA TYR A 164 10.26 9.94 5.21
C TYR A 164 11.59 10.69 5.21
N ASN A 165 12.59 10.19 4.48
CA ASN A 165 13.95 10.74 4.49
C ASN A 165 14.11 11.96 3.58
N ASP A 166 13.38 12.03 2.46
CA ASP A 166 13.58 13.10 1.49
C ASP A 166 12.63 14.29 1.72
N VAL A 167 11.47 14.05 2.33
CA VAL A 167 10.43 15.09 2.46
C VAL A 167 10.06 15.34 3.92
N ILE A 168 9.53 14.32 4.61
CA ILE A 168 8.89 14.53 5.93
C ILE A 168 9.91 14.99 6.98
N ARG A 169 11.01 14.25 7.14
CA ARG A 169 12.03 14.55 8.14
C ARG A 169 12.80 15.85 7.84
N PRO A 170 13.44 16.04 6.66
CA PRO A 170 14.25 17.24 6.43
C PRO A 170 13.43 18.52 6.51
N ARG A 171 12.26 18.54 5.86
CA ARG A 171 11.39 19.73 5.90
C ARG A 171 10.77 19.93 7.28
N GLY A 172 10.37 18.86 7.95
CA GLY A 172 9.84 18.94 9.31
C GLY A 172 10.86 19.47 10.31
N ASP A 173 12.12 19.05 10.21
CA ASP A 173 13.20 19.46 11.11
C ASP A 173 13.55 20.94 10.89
N LEU A 174 13.65 21.38 9.64
CA LEU A 174 13.86 22.78 9.28
C LEU A 174 12.73 23.69 9.79
N LEU A 175 11.47 23.33 9.49
CA LEU A 175 10.33 24.15 9.90
C LEU A 175 10.12 24.12 11.41
N ARG A 176 10.41 23.00 12.07
CA ARG A 176 10.37 22.92 13.55
C ARG A 176 11.40 23.86 14.16
N ALA A 177 12.60 23.96 13.60
CA ALA A 177 13.63 24.88 14.10
C ALA A 177 13.24 26.34 13.88
N LYS A 178 12.70 26.69 12.71
CA LYS A 178 12.35 28.09 12.34
C LYS A 178 11.04 28.59 12.95
N HIS A 179 10.00 27.75 12.96
CA HIS A 179 8.62 28.13 13.31
C HIS A 179 8.06 27.37 14.53
N GLY A 180 8.85 26.48 15.13
CA GLY A 180 8.39 25.60 16.19
C GLY A 180 7.58 24.39 15.68
N PRO A 181 7.34 23.38 16.54
CA PRO A 181 6.77 22.08 16.16
C PRO A 181 5.34 22.14 15.62
N ARG A 182 4.59 23.20 15.97
CA ARG A 182 3.19 23.38 15.53
C ARG A 182 2.98 24.60 14.62
N GLY A 183 4.01 25.40 14.34
CA GLY A 183 3.89 26.69 13.65
C GLY A 183 3.69 26.64 12.13
N PHE A 184 3.48 25.46 11.53
CA PHE A 184 3.33 25.31 10.08
C PHE A 184 2.29 24.26 9.70
N ASP A 185 1.67 24.38 8.53
CA ASP A 185 0.70 23.39 8.03
C ASP A 185 1.40 22.20 7.35
N LEU A 186 1.09 20.95 7.75
CA LEU A 186 1.76 19.75 7.20
C LEU A 186 1.44 19.52 5.72
N ARG A 187 0.25 19.93 5.25
CA ARG A 187 -0.13 19.74 3.85
C ARG A 187 0.69 20.66 2.95
N GLN A 188 0.91 21.90 3.36
CA GLN A 188 1.78 22.84 2.66
C GLN A 188 3.25 22.40 2.76
N ALA A 189 3.72 22.08 3.97
CA ALA A 189 5.10 21.69 4.22
C ALA A 189 5.55 20.49 3.37
N PHE A 190 4.73 19.44 3.28
CA PHE A 190 5.11 18.20 2.58
C PHE A 190 4.55 18.11 1.16
N GLY A 191 3.50 18.87 0.83
CA GLY A 191 2.84 18.80 -0.48
C GLY A 191 3.43 19.70 -1.56
N HIS A 192 4.24 20.70 -1.20
CA HIS A 192 4.90 21.57 -2.18
C HIS A 192 6.10 20.89 -2.85
N SER A 193 6.40 21.27 -4.10
CA SER A 193 7.72 20.99 -4.69
C SER A 193 8.82 21.72 -3.91
N ASP A 194 10.07 21.30 -4.02
CA ASP A 194 11.18 21.89 -3.25
C ASP A 194 11.29 23.40 -3.48
N GLN A 195 11.25 23.86 -4.73
CA GLN A 195 11.26 25.29 -5.06
C GLN A 195 10.11 26.07 -4.42
N LYS A 196 8.88 25.52 -4.46
CA LYS A 196 7.71 26.17 -3.83
C LYS A 196 7.79 26.13 -2.31
N PHE A 197 8.34 25.07 -1.75
CA PHE A 197 8.57 24.94 -0.31
C PHE A 197 9.56 25.99 0.18
N CYS A 198 10.73 26.10 -0.47
CA CYS A 198 11.76 27.09 -0.17
C CYS A 198 11.21 28.51 -0.27
N LYS A 199 10.52 28.84 -1.35
CA LYS A 199 9.91 30.17 -1.52
C LYS A 199 8.84 30.48 -0.48
N PHE A 200 8.01 29.51 -0.12
CA PHE A 200 6.87 29.73 0.79
C PHE A 200 7.31 29.91 2.24
N TYR A 201 8.33 29.17 2.68
CA TYR A 201 8.85 29.23 4.04
C TYR A 201 10.12 30.07 4.18
N ASP A 202 10.52 30.75 3.11
CA ASP A 202 11.70 31.61 3.08
C ASP A 202 12.96 30.83 3.53
N ILE A 203 13.20 29.71 2.84
CA ILE A 203 14.36 28.82 3.08
C ILE A 203 15.24 28.88 1.85
N ASP A 204 16.53 29.10 2.05
CA ASP A 204 17.50 29.10 0.96
C ASP A 204 17.59 27.68 0.35
N PRO A 205 17.43 27.53 -0.98
CA PRO A 205 17.65 26.26 -1.64
C PRO A 205 19.14 25.91 -1.55
N GLN A 206 19.46 24.80 -0.88
CA GLN A 206 20.78 24.19 -0.90
C GLN A 206 20.99 23.37 -2.16
#